data_AF-A0A962UP71-F1
#
_entry.id   AF-A0A962UP71-F1
#
_cell.length_a   1.000
_cell.length_b   1.000
_cell.length_c   1.000
_cell.angle_alpha   90.00
_cell.angle_beta   90.00
_cell.angle_gamma   90.00
#
_symmetry.space_group_name_H-M   'P 1'
#
loop_
_entity.id
_entity.type
_entity.pdbx_description
1 polymer ?
#
loop_
_entity_poly.entity_id
_entity_poly.type
_entity_poly.pdbx_seq_one_letter_code
_entity_poly.pdbx_strand_id
1 'polypeptide(L)'
;MLKPTFSGAPPAIRFEYANWVASDPLPRDRTQSQLLHEPKYRIDTIDPITGKSIDDITGHPSLVDGNLTIYFETQATRQAYLDMPTNHPTLRVPFAATEEDDRGG
;
A
#
# COMPACT_ATOMS: atom_id res chain seq x y z
N MET A 1 36.97 31.07 -54.27
CA MET A 1 36.60 30.06 -53.25
C MET A 1 35.76 30.75 -52.19
N LEU A 2 34.45 30.45 -52.12
CA LEU A 2 33.50 31.08 -51.18
C LEU A 2 33.44 30.25 -49.89
N LYS A 3 33.64 30.87 -48.73
CA LYS A 3 33.49 30.23 -47.42
C LYS A 3 32.00 30.20 -47.05
N PRO A 4 31.44 29.06 -46.61
CA PRO A 4 30.08 29.03 -46.11
C PRO A 4 30.03 29.62 -44.70
N THR A 5 29.22 30.65 -44.52
CA THR A 5 28.89 31.22 -43.22
C THR A 5 27.80 30.36 -42.58
N PHE A 6 28.16 29.54 -41.59
CA PHE A 6 27.15 28.86 -40.79
C PHE A 6 26.57 29.85 -39.78
N SER A 7 25.33 30.28 -40.03
CA SER A 7 24.54 31.04 -39.06
C SER A 7 24.17 30.10 -37.91
N GLY A 8 24.82 30.32 -36.77
CA GLY A 8 24.50 29.63 -35.51
C GLY A 8 23.31 30.30 -34.85
N ALA A 9 22.13 29.71 -35.01
CA ALA A 9 21.02 29.90 -34.08
C ALA A 9 20.56 28.51 -33.62
N PRO A 10 20.53 28.23 -32.30
CA PRO A 10 19.92 27.01 -31.81
C PRO A 10 18.44 27.00 -32.21
N PRO A 11 17.86 25.86 -32.61
CA PRO A 11 16.45 25.80 -32.94
C PRO A 11 15.63 26.25 -31.74
N ALA A 12 14.82 27.29 -31.93
CA ALA A 12 13.92 27.78 -30.89
C ALA A 12 12.94 26.67 -30.50
N ILE A 13 12.94 26.28 -29.22
CA ILE A 13 11.96 25.34 -28.67
C ILE A 13 10.59 26.00 -28.78
N ARG A 14 9.74 25.45 -29.63
CA ARG A 14 8.36 25.92 -29.80
C ARG A 14 7.45 25.24 -28.78
N PHE A 15 7.32 25.85 -27.60
CA PHE A 15 6.48 25.35 -26.50
C PHE A 15 5.00 25.11 -26.90
N GLU A 16 4.52 25.83 -27.90
CA GLU A 16 3.20 25.67 -28.53
C GLU A 16 2.91 24.26 -29.07
N TYR A 17 3.93 23.50 -29.49
CA TYR A 17 3.78 22.10 -29.92
C TYR A 17 4.07 21.08 -28.82
N ALA A 18 4.74 21.49 -27.73
CA ALA A 18 5.11 20.59 -26.64
C ALA A 18 3.96 20.39 -25.62
N ASN A 19 3.05 21.36 -25.53
CA ASN A 19 1.99 21.33 -24.52
C ASN A 19 0.81 20.38 -24.83
N TRP A 20 0.61 19.94 -26.07
CA TRP A 20 -0.55 19.11 -26.45
C TRP A 20 -0.28 17.60 -26.44
N VAL A 21 0.98 17.14 -26.45
CA VAL A 21 1.28 15.69 -26.56
C VAL A 21 1.16 14.95 -25.22
N ALA A 22 1.03 15.67 -24.10
CA ALA A 22 1.03 15.09 -22.76
C ALA A 22 -0.33 15.14 -22.02
N SER A 23 -1.40 15.56 -22.70
CA SER A 23 -2.75 15.67 -22.09
C SER A 23 -3.54 14.36 -22.08
N ASP A 24 -3.14 13.38 -22.88
CA ASP A 24 -3.85 12.11 -22.94
C ASP A 24 -3.44 11.21 -21.76
N PRO A 25 -4.39 10.75 -20.93
CA PRO A 25 -4.08 9.84 -19.84
C PRO A 25 -3.48 8.56 -20.40
N LEU A 26 -2.37 8.12 -19.80
CA LEU A 26 -1.73 6.88 -20.19
C LEU A 26 -2.72 5.73 -19.97
N PRO A 27 -2.60 4.60 -20.69
CA PRO A 27 -3.49 3.46 -20.49
C PRO A 27 -3.59 2.99 -19.03
N ARG A 28 -2.52 3.17 -18.23
CA ARG A 28 -2.48 2.87 -16.79
C ARG A 28 -3.32 3.80 -15.92
N ASP A 29 -3.62 5.01 -16.39
CA ASP A 29 -4.39 6.03 -15.65
C ASP A 29 -5.90 5.86 -15.90
N ARG A 30 -6.30 5.01 -16.86
CA ARG A 30 -7.70 4.77 -17.23
C ARG A 30 -8.48 3.99 -16.18
N THR A 31 -7.79 3.23 -15.34
CA THR A 31 -8.41 2.40 -14.31
C THR A 31 -7.60 2.48 -13.04
N GLN A 32 -8.29 2.62 -11.91
CA GLN A 32 -7.67 2.51 -10.59
C GLN A 32 -6.97 1.16 -10.44
N SER A 33 -5.77 1.16 -9.86
CA SER A 33 -5.00 -0.06 -9.65
C SER A 33 -5.73 -1.00 -8.70
N GLN A 34 -6.16 -2.16 -9.19
CA GLN A 34 -6.81 -3.18 -8.37
C GLN A 34 -5.87 -3.75 -7.30
N LEU A 35 -4.57 -3.83 -7.60
CA LEU A 35 -3.56 -4.40 -6.69
C LEU A 35 -3.37 -3.59 -5.40
N LEU A 36 -3.68 -2.28 -5.42
CA LEU A 36 -3.60 -1.44 -4.22
C LEU A 36 -4.77 -1.69 -3.27
N HIS A 37 -5.94 -2.07 -3.82
CA HIS A 37 -7.18 -2.20 -3.05
C HIS A 37 -7.50 -3.65 -2.67
N GLU A 38 -6.84 -4.62 -3.31
CA GLU A 38 -7.01 -6.05 -3.04
C GLU A 38 -5.64 -6.76 -2.92
N PRO A 39 -4.82 -6.41 -1.92
CA PRO A 39 -3.54 -7.08 -1.70
C PRO A 39 -3.76 -8.55 -1.33
N LYS A 40 -3.10 -9.46 -2.07
CA LYS A 40 -3.15 -10.91 -1.79
C LYS A 40 -2.55 -11.29 -0.45
N TYR A 41 -1.49 -10.57 -0.04
CA TYR A 41 -0.78 -10.79 1.22
C TYR A 41 -0.33 -9.45 1.77
N ARG A 42 -0.44 -9.29 3.09
CA ARG A 42 -0.04 -8.10 3.84
C ARG A 42 0.89 -8.51 4.97
N ILE A 43 1.87 -7.66 5.24
CA ILE A 43 2.80 -7.84 6.35
C ILE A 43 2.75 -6.58 7.19
N ASP A 44 2.61 -6.74 8.50
CA ASP A 44 2.77 -5.68 9.49
C ASP A 44 4.02 -5.94 10.32
N THR A 45 4.96 -5.00 10.28
CA THR A 45 6.24 -5.05 10.99
C THR A 45 6.24 -4.15 12.21
N ILE A 46 5.10 -3.57 12.59
CA ILE A 46 4.96 -2.78 13.80
C ILE A 46 4.36 -3.68 14.88
N ASP A 47 5.05 -3.80 16.02
CA ASP A 47 4.48 -4.52 17.16
C ASP A 47 3.25 -3.74 17.67
N PRO A 48 2.04 -4.31 17.62
CA PRO A 48 0.82 -3.59 17.95
C PRO A 48 0.68 -3.26 19.44
N ILE A 49 1.48 -3.89 20.31
CA ILE A 49 1.48 -3.62 21.76
C ILE A 49 2.40 -2.45 22.10
N THR A 50 3.56 -2.38 21.47
CA THR A 50 4.59 -1.36 21.81
C THR A 50 4.59 -0.18 20.85
N GLY A 51 4.07 -0.36 19.63
CA GLY A 51 4.10 0.61 18.54
C GLY A 51 5.47 0.75 17.86
N LYS A 52 6.44 -0.13 18.14
CA LYS A 52 7.77 -0.06 17.54
C LYS A 52 7.86 -0.84 16.24
N SER A 53 8.64 -0.31 15.30
CA SER A 53 8.99 -0.99 14.06
C SER A 53 10.02 -2.09 14.30
N ILE A 54 9.84 -3.21 13.62
CA ILE A 54 10.74 -4.36 13.58
C ILE A 54 11.43 -4.35 12.21
N ASP A 55 12.72 -4.03 12.19
CA ASP A 55 13.47 -3.89 10.94
C ASP A 55 13.87 -5.26 10.33
N ASP A 56 14.21 -6.24 11.17
CA ASP A 56 14.47 -7.62 10.76
C ASP A 56 13.40 -8.55 11.35
N ILE A 57 12.57 -9.11 10.49
CA ILE A 57 11.48 -10.03 10.88
C ILE A 57 11.97 -11.45 11.18
N THR A 58 13.24 -11.76 10.87
CA THR A 58 13.78 -13.12 10.98
C THR A 58 13.83 -13.55 12.45
N GLY A 59 13.13 -14.64 12.77
CA GLY A 59 13.10 -15.19 14.14
C GLY A 59 12.18 -14.45 15.11
N HIS A 60 11.51 -13.38 14.66
CA HIS A 60 10.48 -12.70 15.46
C HIS A 60 9.20 -13.52 15.51
N PRO A 61 8.51 -13.55 16.66
CA PRO A 61 7.20 -14.18 16.76
C PRO A 61 6.18 -13.48 15.86
N SER A 62 5.26 -14.25 15.30
CA SER A 62 4.23 -13.74 14.40
C SER A 62 2.85 -14.34 14.64
N LEU A 63 1.84 -13.68 14.11
CA LEU A 63 0.44 -14.11 14.05
C LEU A 63 -0.04 -13.96 12.61
N VAL A 64 -0.69 -15.01 12.09
CA VAL A 64 -1.34 -14.96 10.79
C VAL A 64 -2.84 -14.76 11.03
N ASP A 65 -3.38 -13.68 10.49
CA ASP A 65 -4.79 -13.31 10.53
C ASP A 65 -5.29 -13.08 9.09
N GLY A 66 -5.96 -14.08 8.53
CA GLY A 66 -6.37 -14.06 7.11
C GLY A 66 -5.19 -13.87 6.15
N ASN A 67 -5.20 -12.78 5.40
CA ASN A 67 -4.13 -12.40 4.47
C ASN A 67 -3.04 -11.50 5.10
N LEU A 68 -3.15 -11.19 6.41
CA LEU A 68 -2.22 -10.35 7.15
C LEU A 68 -1.33 -11.21 8.05
N THR A 69 -0.01 -10.98 7.98
CA THR A 69 0.95 -11.49 8.97
C THR A 69 1.43 -10.34 9.83
N ILE A 70 1.23 -10.45 11.15
CA ILE A 70 1.62 -9.45 12.14
C ILE A 70 2.86 -9.97 12.89
N TYR A 71 3.94 -9.18 12.92
CA TYR A 71 5.15 -9.49 13.67
C TYR A 71 5.20 -8.78 15.03
N PHE A 72 5.85 -9.41 16.00
CA PHE A 72 5.98 -8.91 17.37
C PHE A 72 7.45 -8.84 17.78
N GLU A 73 7.80 -7.86 18.62
CA GLU A 73 9.16 -7.74 19.16
C GLU A 73 9.51 -8.99 19.99
N THR A 74 8.56 -9.52 20.75
CA THR A 74 8.79 -10.63 21.69
C THR A 74 7.58 -11.57 21.81
N GLN A 75 7.79 -12.77 22.37
CA GLN A 75 6.69 -13.69 22.64
C GLN A 75 5.70 -13.11 23.67
N ALA A 76 6.19 -12.26 24.58
CA ALA A 76 5.37 -11.63 25.60
C ALA A 76 4.39 -10.61 24.99
N THR A 77 4.84 -9.80 24.03
CA THR A 77 3.96 -8.83 23.35
C THR A 77 2.96 -9.54 22.44
N ARG A 78 3.36 -10.62 21.76
CA ARG A 78 2.42 -11.50 21.05
C ARG A 78 1.33 -12.05 21.97
N GLN A 79 1.71 -12.55 23.14
CA GLN A 79 0.73 -13.11 24.09
C GLN A 79 -0.20 -12.02 24.64
N ALA A 80 0.35 -10.85 24.99
CA ALA A 80 -0.45 -9.72 25.45
C ALA A 80 -1.49 -9.28 24.41
N TYR A 81 -1.15 -9.32 23.12
CA TYR A 81 -2.08 -9.04 22.03
C TYR A 81 -3.20 -10.08 21.94
N LEU A 82 -2.88 -11.37 22.07
CA LEU A 82 -3.89 -12.44 22.06
C LEU A 82 -4.80 -12.41 23.29
N ASP A 83 -4.28 -11.95 24.42
CA ASP A 83 -5.02 -11.84 25.68
C ASP A 83 -5.87 -10.55 25.75
N MET A 84 -5.73 -9.63 24.79
CA MET A 84 -6.53 -8.41 24.77
C MET A 84 -8.01 -8.76 24.62
N PRO A 85 -8.87 -8.33 25.57
CA PRO A 85 -10.28 -8.60 25.49
C PRO A 85 -10.87 -7.91 24.27
N THR A 86 -11.57 -8.67 23.43
CA THR A 86 -12.31 -8.11 22.30
C THR A 86 -13.44 -7.26 22.84
N ASN A 87 -13.26 -5.94 22.90
CA ASN A 87 -14.32 -5.00 23.27
C ASN A 87 -15.20 -4.70 22.05
N HIS A 88 -15.85 -5.74 21.53
CA HIS A 88 -16.90 -5.57 20.53
C HIS A 88 -18.22 -5.28 21.27
N PRO A 89 -18.96 -4.20 20.95
CA PRO A 89 -20.21 -3.84 21.62
C PRO A 89 -21.27 -4.95 21.55
N THR A 90 -21.12 -5.88 20.62
CA THR A 90 -21.92 -7.10 20.48
C THR A 90 -21.05 -8.30 20.81
N LEU A 91 -20.96 -8.65 22.11
CA LEU A 91 -20.23 -9.84 22.58
C LEU A 91 -20.93 -11.15 22.17
N ARG A 92 -22.23 -11.07 21.87
CA ARG A 92 -23.08 -12.17 21.41
C ARG A 92 -23.96 -11.62 20.30
N VAL A 93 -23.59 -11.88 19.05
CA VAL A 93 -24.54 -11.76 17.95
C VAL A 93 -25.58 -12.88 18.12
N PRO A 94 -26.90 -12.59 18.05
CA PRO A 94 -27.95 -13.58 18.30
C PRO A 94 -28.04 -14.65 17.20
N PHE A 95 -27.32 -14.45 16.10
CA PHE A 95 -27.16 -15.35 14.97
C PHE A 95 -25.66 -15.52 14.70
N ALA A 96 -25.27 -16.68 14.15
CA ALA A 96 -23.89 -16.88 13.71
C ALA A 96 -23.52 -15.84 12.66
N ALA A 97 -22.27 -15.36 12.68
CA ALA A 97 -21.75 -14.48 11.64
C ALA A 97 -21.91 -15.18 10.28
N THR A 98 -22.53 -14.49 9.33
CA THR A 98 -22.72 -14.94 7.96
C THR A 98 -21.69 -14.28 7.04
N GLU A 99 -21.45 -14.83 5.85
CA GLU A 99 -20.56 -14.21 4.85
C GLU A 99 -21.04 -12.81 4.40
N GLU A 100 -22.30 -12.47 4.66
CA GLU A 100 -22.87 -11.15 4.37
C GLU A 100 -22.46 -10.10 5.42
N ASP A 101 -22.18 -10.51 6.66
CA ASP A 101 -21.79 -9.61 7.76
C ASP A 101 -20.33 -9.14 7.64
N ASP A 102 -19.51 -9.81 6.83
CA ASP A 102 -18.08 -9.48 6.59
C ASP A 102 -17.89 -8.42 5.49
N ARG A 103 -18.96 -8.02 4.79
CA ARG A 103 -18.93 -6.93 3.82
C ARG A 103 -19.15 -5.59 4.53
N GLY A 104 -18.09 -5.07 5.13
CA GLY A 104 -18.05 -3.67 5.57
C GLY A 104 -18.59 -2.73 4.47
N GLY A 105 -19.61 -1.94 4.81
CA GLY A 105 -20.33 -1.06 3.88
C GLY A 105 -19.56 0.16 3.39
#